data_AF-A0A8C3U1X9-F1
#
_entry.id   AF-A0A8C3U1X9-F1
#
_cell.length_a   1.000
_cell.length_b   1.000
_cell.length_c   1.000
_cell.angle_alpha   90.00
_cell.angle_beta   90.00
_cell.angle_gamma   90.00
#
_symmetry.space_group_name_H-M   'P 1'
#
loop_
_entity.id
_entity.type
_entity.pdbx_description
1 polymer ?
#
loop_
_entity_poly.entity_id
_entity_poly.type
_entity_poly.pdbx_seq_one_letter_code
_entity_poly.pdbx_strand_id
1 'polypeptide(L)'
;MRAALAAWLVLSLLGGSGAQGMCGDPPAATSRSIPAPQLSPEERLSPHMPQSLLCDACHAIAFQLEEQLSKAEGKVGKKALKESDYIEVLERSCSQDWESYGVLELDGEKRLSGPGLPSQHPMSVLVTGGPWPGRLSKLCHGYVGEQGEAQIYGAHRRGPAVLRQLLCHGDKGPCASRKERPDPPKALQNEL
;
A
#
# COMPACT_ATOMS: atom_id res chain seq x y z
N MET A 1 -57.19 62.94 -13.90
CA MET A 1 -57.17 64.24 -14.59
C MET A 1 -55.90 65.01 -14.21
N ARG A 2 -55.19 65.55 -15.22
CA ARG A 2 -54.14 66.62 -15.17
C ARG A 2 -52.77 66.21 -14.57
N ALA A 3 -51.75 65.98 -15.41
CA ALA A 3 -50.83 66.97 -16.02
C ALA A 3 -49.91 67.60 -14.96
N ALA A 4 -48.64 67.20 -14.84
CA ALA A 4 -47.46 67.55 -15.66
C ALA A 4 -46.56 68.49 -14.83
N LEU A 5 -45.24 68.24 -14.81
CA LEU A 5 -44.19 69.21 -15.16
C LEU A 5 -42.80 68.62 -14.87
N ALA A 6 -41.93 68.80 -15.86
CA ALA A 6 -40.57 68.32 -15.94
C ALA A 6 -39.59 69.25 -15.20
N ALA A 7 -38.47 68.70 -14.73
CA ALA A 7 -37.24 69.45 -14.53
C ALA A 7 -36.04 68.56 -14.87
N TRP A 8 -35.26 69.01 -15.84
CA TRP A 8 -34.04 68.39 -16.35
C TRP A 8 -32.87 68.56 -15.38
N LEU A 9 -31.95 67.59 -15.36
CA LEU A 9 -30.52 67.85 -15.15
C LEU A 9 -29.71 66.74 -15.84
N VAL A 10 -28.89 67.18 -16.79
CA VAL A 10 -27.95 66.40 -17.59
C VAL A 10 -26.61 66.36 -16.86
N LEU A 11 -25.96 65.19 -16.74
CA LEU A 11 -24.51 65.13 -16.61
C LEU A 11 -23.92 63.79 -17.13
N SER A 12 -23.61 63.82 -18.43
CA SER A 12 -22.35 63.45 -19.09
C SER A 12 -21.36 62.43 -18.48
N LEU A 13 -20.92 61.53 -19.38
CA LEU A 13 -19.56 60.96 -19.62
C LEU A 13 -19.31 59.47 -19.32
N LEU A 14 -19.35 58.70 -20.42
CA LEU A 14 -18.40 57.69 -20.92
C LEU A 14 -17.31 57.16 -19.96
N GLY A 15 -17.15 55.83 -19.95
CA GLY A 15 -15.83 55.22 -19.71
C GLY A 15 -15.80 53.87 -19.00
N GLY A 16 -16.64 52.89 -19.36
CA GLY A 16 -16.48 51.51 -18.90
C GLY A 16 -15.33 50.80 -19.64
N SER A 17 -14.08 51.04 -19.23
CA SER A 17 -12.95 50.19 -19.63
C SER A 17 -12.87 48.97 -18.73
N GLY A 18 -12.59 47.83 -19.36
CA GLY A 18 -12.76 46.49 -18.80
C GLY A 18 -12.00 46.25 -17.49
N ALA A 19 -12.66 45.49 -16.61
CA ALA A 19 -12.01 44.78 -15.54
C ALA A 19 -11.12 43.69 -16.17
N GLN A 20 -9.83 44.02 -16.32
CA GLN A 20 -8.80 43.06 -16.64
C GLN A 20 -8.65 42.14 -15.42
N GLY A 21 -8.98 40.86 -15.60
CA GLY A 21 -8.80 39.84 -14.57
C GLY A 21 -7.31 39.74 -14.22
N MET A 22 -6.94 40.26 -13.06
CA MET A 22 -5.64 40.02 -12.45
C MET A 22 -5.67 38.64 -11.79
N CYS A 23 -5.32 37.60 -12.56
CA CYS A 23 -4.74 36.40 -11.97
C CYS A 23 -3.31 36.77 -11.59
N GLY A 24 -3.11 37.26 -10.37
CA GLY A 24 -1.77 37.36 -9.81
C GLY A 24 -1.23 35.96 -9.61
N ASP A 25 -0.09 35.64 -10.22
CA ASP A 25 0.62 34.40 -9.93
C ASP A 25 0.95 34.37 -8.42
N PRO A 26 0.55 33.31 -7.69
CA PRO A 26 0.96 33.17 -6.30
C PRO A 26 2.48 33.08 -6.21
N PRO A 27 3.09 33.56 -5.11
CA PRO A 27 4.53 33.48 -4.92
C PRO A 27 4.99 32.03 -5.10
N ALA A 28 6.08 31.84 -5.84
CA ALA A 28 6.63 30.54 -6.19
C ALA A 28 6.87 29.71 -4.93
N ALA A 29 5.89 28.87 -4.58
CA ALA A 29 6.08 27.83 -3.59
C ALA A 29 7.15 26.90 -4.13
N THR A 30 8.22 26.71 -3.36
CA THR A 30 9.25 25.72 -3.67
C THR A 30 8.59 24.34 -3.71
N SER A 31 8.11 23.93 -4.89
CA SER A 31 7.44 22.65 -5.09
C SER A 31 8.48 21.55 -4.98
N ARG A 32 8.60 20.95 -3.79
CA ARG A 32 9.34 19.70 -3.63
C ARG A 32 8.45 18.59 -4.18
N SER A 33 8.73 18.17 -5.42
CA SER A 33 8.09 16.99 -6.02
C SER A 33 8.61 15.74 -5.33
N ILE A 34 7.71 14.89 -4.84
CA ILE A 34 8.05 13.55 -4.34
C ILE A 34 8.08 12.64 -5.57
N PRO A 35 9.26 12.11 -5.97
CA PRO A 35 9.34 11.29 -7.16
C PRO A 35 8.63 9.95 -6.97
N ALA A 36 7.99 9.47 -8.04
CA ALA A 36 7.50 8.11 -8.10
C ALA A 36 8.67 7.11 -8.16
N PRO A 37 8.52 5.89 -7.60
CA PRO A 37 9.55 4.86 -7.65
C PRO A 37 9.94 4.51 -9.08
N GLN A 38 11.25 4.46 -9.35
CA GLN A 38 11.75 4.24 -10.71
C GLN A 38 11.87 2.75 -11.05
N LEU A 39 10.89 2.19 -11.76
CA LEU A 39 10.91 0.78 -12.15
C LEU A 39 11.85 0.51 -13.34
N SER A 40 12.76 -0.46 -13.17
CA SER A 40 13.60 -1.00 -14.24
C SER A 40 12.77 -1.74 -15.31
N PRO A 41 13.31 -1.98 -16.52
CA PRO A 41 12.60 -2.73 -17.55
C PRO A 41 12.20 -4.13 -17.09
N GLU A 42 13.06 -4.82 -16.35
CA GLU A 42 12.76 -6.13 -15.76
C GLU A 42 11.58 -6.03 -14.79
N GLU A 43 11.58 -5.05 -13.88
CA GLU A 43 10.48 -4.86 -12.93
C GLU A 43 9.16 -4.43 -13.57
N ARG A 44 9.18 -3.94 -14.82
CA ARG A 44 7.96 -3.62 -15.57
C ARG A 44 7.37 -4.85 -16.27
N LEU A 45 8.23 -5.76 -16.73
CA LEU A 45 7.84 -6.82 -17.67
C LEU A 45 7.88 -8.23 -17.06
N SER A 46 8.72 -8.46 -16.05
CA SER A 46 8.91 -9.79 -15.45
C SER A 46 7.68 -10.22 -14.64
N PRO A 47 7.21 -11.47 -14.77
CA PRO A 47 6.13 -11.96 -13.90
C PRO A 47 6.64 -12.39 -12.51
N HIS A 48 7.94 -12.23 -12.21
CA HIS A 48 8.55 -12.67 -10.97
C HIS A 48 8.75 -11.51 -9.98
N MET A 49 8.65 -11.82 -8.69
CA MET A 49 8.93 -10.86 -7.62
C MET A 49 10.44 -10.54 -7.59
N PRO A 50 10.84 -9.27 -7.62
CA PRO A 50 12.25 -8.87 -7.49
C PRO A 50 12.86 -9.36 -6.17
N GLN A 51 14.13 -9.75 -6.20
CA GLN A 51 14.85 -10.29 -5.04
C GLN A 51 14.83 -9.33 -3.84
N SER A 52 14.99 -8.02 -4.09
CA SER A 52 14.97 -6.98 -3.06
C SER A 52 13.63 -6.89 -2.31
N LEU A 53 12.53 -7.33 -2.93
CA LEU A 53 11.17 -7.24 -2.38
C LEU A 53 10.67 -8.55 -1.77
N LEU A 54 11.40 -9.67 -1.91
CA LEU A 54 10.92 -10.99 -1.47
C LEU A 54 10.61 -11.08 0.02
N CYS A 55 11.41 -10.45 0.89
CA CYS A 55 11.16 -10.49 2.33
C CYS A 55 9.90 -9.70 2.70
N ASP A 56 9.72 -8.48 2.14
CA ASP A 56 8.51 -7.70 2.36
C ASP A 56 7.29 -8.46 1.79
N ALA A 57 7.40 -9.07 0.60
CA ALA A 57 6.34 -9.89 0.02
C ALA A 57 6.00 -11.11 0.90
N CYS A 58 7.00 -11.76 1.50
CA CYS A 58 6.76 -12.86 2.42
C CYS A 58 5.97 -12.43 3.66
N HIS A 59 6.32 -11.28 4.22
CA HIS A 59 5.64 -10.71 5.36
C HIS A 59 4.18 -10.34 5.05
N ALA A 60 3.92 -9.77 3.88
CA ALA A 60 2.57 -9.49 3.39
C ALA A 60 1.74 -10.79 3.24
N ILE A 61 2.33 -11.82 2.61
CA ILE A 61 1.65 -13.11 2.42
C ILE A 61 1.36 -13.77 3.76
N ALA A 62 2.34 -13.85 4.66
CA ALA A 62 2.17 -14.43 5.98
C ALA A 62 1.03 -13.75 6.77
N PHE A 63 0.99 -12.41 6.74
CA PHE A 63 -0.08 -11.63 7.36
C PHE A 63 -1.45 -11.97 6.76
N GLN A 64 -1.56 -12.03 5.44
CA GLN A 64 -2.83 -12.33 4.78
C GLN A 64 -3.33 -13.75 5.06
N LEU A 65 -2.44 -14.75 5.02
CA LEU A 65 -2.81 -16.12 5.35
C LEU A 65 -3.31 -16.22 6.81
N GLU A 66 -2.61 -15.57 7.74
CA GLU A 66 -3.03 -15.48 9.14
C GLU A 66 -4.41 -14.82 9.29
N GLU A 67 -4.66 -13.70 8.62
CA GLU A 67 -5.92 -12.98 8.69
C GLU A 67 -7.08 -13.84 8.19
N GLN A 68 -6.93 -14.47 7.02
CA GLN A 68 -7.98 -15.30 6.42
C GLN A 68 -8.24 -16.57 7.23
N LEU A 69 -7.19 -17.23 7.75
CA LEU A 69 -7.34 -18.39 8.63
C LEU A 69 -8.00 -18.01 9.95
N SER A 70 -7.56 -16.92 10.60
CA SER A 70 -8.17 -16.40 11.83
C SER A 70 -9.65 -16.07 11.64
N LYS A 71 -9.99 -15.45 10.51
CA LYS A 71 -11.37 -15.11 10.14
C LYS A 71 -12.21 -16.36 9.93
N ALA A 72 -11.67 -17.38 9.26
CA ALA A 72 -12.35 -18.66 9.06
C ALA A 72 -12.58 -19.39 10.39
N GLU A 73 -11.58 -19.45 11.26
CA GLU A 73 -11.70 -20.00 12.61
C GLU A 73 -12.73 -19.25 13.44
N GLY A 74 -12.77 -17.92 13.34
CA GLY A 74 -13.77 -17.08 13.99
C GLY A 74 -15.21 -17.50 13.65
N LYS A 75 -15.47 -17.91 12.40
CA LYS A 75 -16.79 -18.39 11.95
C LYS A 75 -17.19 -19.72 12.58
N VAL A 76 -16.23 -20.55 13.01
CA VAL A 76 -16.48 -21.84 13.69
C VAL A 76 -16.24 -21.78 15.20
N GLY A 77 -16.19 -20.57 15.78
CA GLY A 77 -16.01 -20.36 17.21
C GLY A 77 -14.59 -20.62 17.70
N LYS A 78 -13.58 -20.26 16.90
CA LYS A 78 -12.13 -20.41 17.18
C LYS A 78 -11.64 -21.85 17.30
N LYS A 79 -12.47 -22.81 16.89
CA LYS A 79 -12.11 -24.22 16.79
C LYS A 79 -11.17 -24.46 15.61
N ALA A 80 -10.47 -25.59 15.64
CA ALA A 80 -9.67 -26.01 14.51
C ALA A 80 -10.57 -26.28 13.29
N LEU A 81 -10.15 -25.77 12.13
CA LEU A 81 -10.75 -26.03 10.83
C LEU A 81 -10.50 -27.48 10.43
N LYS A 82 -11.42 -28.04 9.64
CA LYS A 82 -11.19 -29.32 8.98
C LYS A 82 -10.16 -29.14 7.86
N GLU A 83 -9.56 -30.25 7.45
CA GLU A 83 -8.60 -30.27 6.34
C GLU A 83 -9.12 -29.61 5.07
N SER A 84 -10.30 -30.02 4.62
CA SER A 84 -10.98 -29.39 3.47
C SER A 84 -11.09 -27.87 3.60
N ASP A 85 -11.40 -27.41 4.82
CA ASP A 85 -11.74 -26.00 5.06
C ASP A 85 -10.48 -25.13 5.06
N TYR A 86 -9.39 -25.56 5.72
CA TYR A 86 -8.16 -24.76 5.72
C TYR A 86 -7.47 -24.80 4.35
N ILE A 87 -7.57 -25.90 3.59
CA ILE A 87 -7.07 -25.96 2.20
C ILE A 87 -7.78 -24.92 1.34
N GLU A 88 -9.11 -24.89 1.38
CA GLU A 88 -9.91 -23.91 0.61
C GLU A 88 -9.64 -22.46 1.05
N VAL A 89 -9.41 -22.24 2.35
CA VAL A 89 -9.03 -20.90 2.85
C VAL A 89 -7.67 -20.49 2.30
N LEU A 90 -6.66 -21.34 2.36
CA LEU A 90 -5.31 -21.03 1.87
C LEU A 90 -5.30 -20.76 0.35
N GLU A 91 -5.96 -21.59 -0.45
CA GLU A 91 -6.05 -21.41 -1.89
C GLU A 91 -6.70 -20.07 -2.26
N ARG A 92 -7.84 -19.75 -1.63
CA ARG A 92 -8.55 -18.48 -1.87
C ARG A 92 -7.74 -17.28 -1.37
N SER A 93 -6.99 -17.44 -0.28
CA SER A 93 -6.14 -16.37 0.24
C SER A 93 -5.05 -15.97 -0.75
N CYS A 94 -4.49 -16.93 -1.50
CA CYS A 94 -3.51 -16.62 -2.55
C CYS A 94 -4.14 -15.99 -3.80
N SER A 95 -5.41 -16.27 -4.07
CA SER A 95 -6.17 -15.73 -5.21
C SER A 95 -7.01 -14.49 -4.87
N GLN A 96 -6.78 -13.89 -3.69
CA GLN A 96 -7.48 -12.68 -3.27
C GLN A 96 -7.06 -11.45 -4.08
N ASP A 97 -7.74 -10.33 -3.81
CA ASP A 97 -7.34 -9.03 -4.33
C ASP A 97 -6.08 -8.51 -3.60
N TRP A 98 -5.01 -8.30 -4.37
CA TRP A 98 -3.72 -7.80 -3.89
C TRP A 98 -3.47 -6.33 -4.26
N GLU A 99 -4.47 -5.60 -4.76
CA GLU A 99 -4.36 -4.20 -5.19
C GLU A 99 -4.01 -3.22 -4.05
N SER A 100 -4.25 -3.63 -2.80
CA SER A 100 -3.84 -2.86 -1.61
C SER A 100 -2.33 -2.85 -1.37
N TYR A 101 -1.58 -3.65 -2.12
CA TYR A 101 -0.13 -3.70 -2.06
C TYR A 101 0.49 -2.97 -3.25
N GLY A 102 1.60 -2.29 -2.99
CA GLY A 102 2.33 -1.58 -4.01
C GLY A 102 3.79 -1.38 -3.64
N VAL A 103 4.53 -0.78 -4.55
CA VAL A 103 5.94 -0.44 -4.35
C VAL A 103 6.08 1.06 -4.19
N LEU A 104 6.92 1.44 -3.24
CA LEU A 104 7.38 2.81 -3.01
C LEU A 104 8.91 2.81 -2.93
N GLU A 105 9.51 3.99 -3.01
CA GLU A 105 10.96 4.16 -2.88
C GLU A 105 11.27 5.03 -1.65
N LEU A 106 12.18 4.56 -0.80
CA LEU A 106 12.66 5.25 0.40
C LEU A 106 14.16 5.21 0.43
N ASP A 107 14.79 6.37 0.58
CA ASP A 107 16.25 6.49 0.64
C ASP A 107 16.96 5.80 -0.55
N GLY A 108 16.32 5.80 -1.73
CA GLY A 108 16.80 5.13 -2.94
C GLY A 108 16.57 3.61 -2.98
N GLU A 109 15.93 3.03 -1.97
CA GLU A 109 15.58 1.61 -1.93
C GLU A 109 14.07 1.40 -2.17
N LYS A 110 13.75 0.50 -3.09
CA LYS A 110 12.36 0.09 -3.33
C LYS A 110 11.90 -0.87 -2.26
N ARG A 111 10.71 -0.61 -1.71
CA ARG A 111 10.08 -1.42 -0.66
C ARG A 111 8.64 -1.72 -1.04
N LEU A 112 8.17 -2.90 -0.65
CA LEU A 112 6.75 -3.21 -0.72
C LEU A 112 6.04 -2.53 0.46
N SER A 113 4.82 -2.08 0.23
CA SER A 113 3.95 -1.47 1.24
C SER A 113 2.52 -1.98 1.09
N GLY A 114 1.82 -2.07 2.21
CA GLY A 114 0.46 -2.61 2.30
C GLY A 114 0.17 -3.17 3.70
N PRO A 115 -0.99 -3.80 3.91
CA PRO A 115 -1.35 -4.44 5.18
C PRO A 115 -0.28 -5.44 5.66
N GLY A 116 -0.05 -5.49 6.97
CA GLY A 116 0.95 -6.41 7.55
C GLY A 116 2.42 -6.01 7.36
N LEU A 117 2.69 -4.89 6.67
CA LEU A 117 4.03 -4.33 6.51
C LEU A 117 4.20 -3.06 7.37
N PRO A 118 5.42 -2.73 7.81
CA PRO A 118 5.68 -1.51 8.56
C PRO A 118 5.14 -0.29 7.81
N SER A 119 4.46 0.61 8.52
CA SER A 119 3.99 1.86 7.93
C SER A 119 5.19 2.69 7.48
N GLN A 120 5.27 2.90 6.17
CA GLN A 120 6.34 3.62 5.51
C GLN A 120 6.03 5.13 5.50
N HIS A 121 7.06 5.97 5.35
CA HIS A 121 7.03 7.44 5.52
C HIS A 121 5.82 8.15 4.85
N PRO A 122 5.21 9.16 5.52
CA PRO A 122 4.03 9.87 5.02
C PRO A 122 4.26 10.68 3.73
N MET A 123 5.52 10.85 3.31
CA MET A 123 5.89 11.56 2.08
C MET A 123 6.53 10.59 1.07
N SER A 124 5.76 9.62 0.59
CA SER A 124 6.17 8.73 -0.49
C SER A 124 5.01 8.46 -1.45
N VAL A 125 5.33 8.23 -2.73
CA VAL A 125 4.33 7.84 -3.74
C VAL A 125 4.30 6.32 -3.81
N LEU A 126 3.14 5.74 -3.51
CA LEU A 126 2.88 4.32 -3.65
C LEU A 126 2.36 4.01 -5.07
N VAL A 127 2.99 3.06 -5.74
CA VAL A 127 2.53 2.53 -7.03
C VAL A 127 1.92 1.14 -6.80
N THR A 128 0.59 1.07 -6.85
CA THR A 128 -0.19 -0.17 -6.76
C THR A 128 -0.53 -0.72 -8.15
N GLY A 129 -1.13 -1.91 -8.20
CA GLY A 129 -1.55 -2.56 -9.45
C GLY A 129 -0.40 -3.00 -10.36
N GLY A 130 -0.66 -3.02 -11.66
CA GLY A 130 0.30 -3.50 -12.66
C GLY A 130 0.71 -4.95 -12.39
N PRO A 131 2.02 -5.28 -12.33
CA PRO A 131 2.47 -6.65 -12.13
C PRO A 131 2.43 -7.10 -10.66
N TRP A 132 2.26 -6.19 -9.69
CA TRP A 132 2.41 -6.52 -8.26
C TRP A 132 1.37 -7.52 -7.74
N PRO A 133 0.06 -7.38 -8.05
CA PRO A 133 -0.94 -8.36 -7.61
C PRO A 133 -0.65 -9.77 -8.11
N GLY A 134 -0.32 -9.90 -9.41
CA GLY A 134 0.01 -11.19 -10.01
C GLY A 134 1.28 -11.82 -9.41
N ARG A 135 2.30 -11.00 -9.12
CA ARG A 135 3.53 -11.47 -8.46
C ARG A 135 3.28 -11.97 -7.05
N LEU A 136 2.46 -11.27 -6.26
CA LEU A 136 2.10 -11.67 -4.89
C LEU A 136 1.27 -12.95 -4.89
N SER A 137 0.26 -13.03 -5.75
CA SER A 137 -0.57 -14.23 -5.89
C SER A 137 0.28 -15.46 -6.28
N LYS A 138 1.14 -15.31 -7.29
CA LYS A 138 2.05 -16.39 -7.73
C LYS A 138 3.01 -16.83 -6.61
N LEU A 139 3.58 -15.87 -5.87
CA LEU A 139 4.50 -16.16 -4.78
C LEU A 139 3.79 -16.84 -3.60
N CYS A 140 2.56 -16.42 -3.28
CA CYS A 140 1.73 -17.06 -2.27
C CYS A 140 1.46 -18.53 -2.60
N HIS A 141 1.01 -18.81 -3.83
CA HIS A 141 0.81 -20.19 -4.30
C HIS A 141 2.10 -21.01 -4.26
N GLY A 142 3.25 -20.39 -4.59
CA GLY A 142 4.57 -21.00 -4.43
C GLY A 142 4.84 -21.42 -2.98
N TYR A 143 4.65 -20.51 -2.01
CA TYR A 143 4.88 -20.84 -0.60
C TYR A 143 3.91 -21.91 -0.07
N VAL A 144 2.63 -21.84 -0.44
CA VAL A 144 1.65 -22.86 -0.04
C VAL A 144 2.04 -24.23 -0.59
N GLY A 145 2.39 -24.31 -1.87
CA GLY A 145 2.81 -25.56 -2.50
C GLY A 145 4.14 -26.11 -1.97
N GLU A 146 5.10 -25.25 -1.63
CA GLU A 146 6.41 -25.66 -1.10
C GLU A 146 6.34 -26.16 0.35
N GLN A 147 5.62 -25.45 1.21
CA GLN A 147 5.52 -25.79 2.65
C GLN A 147 4.44 -26.84 2.93
N GLY A 148 3.37 -26.83 2.15
CA GLY A 148 2.18 -27.65 2.36
C GLY A 148 1.18 -27.02 3.33
N GLU A 149 -0.11 -27.19 3.01
CA GLU A 149 -1.25 -26.58 3.69
C GLU A 149 -1.33 -26.99 5.16
N ALA A 150 -1.10 -28.27 5.46
CA ALA A 150 -1.13 -28.80 6.81
C ALA A 150 -0.04 -28.18 7.72
N GLN A 151 1.17 -27.95 7.18
CA GLN A 151 2.26 -27.32 7.94
C GLN A 151 1.97 -25.85 8.21
N ILE A 152 1.48 -25.14 7.19
CA ILE A 152 1.07 -23.73 7.29
C ILE A 152 -0.04 -23.58 8.33
N TYR A 153 -1.10 -24.39 8.23
CA TYR A 153 -2.21 -24.34 9.18
C TYR A 153 -1.76 -24.69 10.60
N GLY A 154 -0.92 -25.72 10.74
CA GLY A 154 -0.33 -26.08 12.03
C GLY A 154 0.52 -24.95 12.62
N ALA A 155 1.28 -24.22 11.81
CA ALA A 155 2.05 -23.06 12.25
C ALA A 155 1.15 -21.89 12.66
N HIS A 156 0.12 -21.58 11.88
CA HIS A 156 -0.92 -20.60 12.22
C HIS A 156 -1.52 -20.88 13.61
N ARG A 157 -1.91 -22.13 13.89
CA ARG A 157 -2.46 -22.55 15.20
C ARG A 157 -1.49 -22.36 16.37
N ARG A 158 -0.18 -22.38 16.12
CA ARG A 158 0.86 -22.12 17.14
C ARG A 158 1.15 -20.63 17.30
N GLY A 159 0.75 -19.81 16.33
CA GLY A 159 0.70 -18.37 16.43
C GLY A 159 1.33 -17.65 15.22
N PRO A 160 1.04 -16.34 15.08
CA PRO A 160 1.47 -15.51 13.96
C PRO A 160 2.98 -15.52 13.70
N ALA A 161 3.77 -15.41 14.79
CA ALA A 161 5.22 -15.43 14.72
C ALA A 161 5.76 -16.76 14.19
N VAL A 162 5.11 -17.87 14.52
CA VAL A 162 5.53 -19.22 14.06
C VAL A 162 5.23 -19.39 12.58
N LEU A 163 4.07 -18.92 12.11
CA LEU A 163 3.73 -18.90 10.69
C LEU A 163 4.72 -18.05 9.89
N ARG A 164 5.02 -16.84 10.38
CA ARG A 164 5.99 -15.95 9.74
C ARG A 164 7.40 -16.55 9.72
N GLN A 165 7.81 -17.23 10.79
CA GLN A 165 9.09 -17.93 10.84
C GLN A 165 9.15 -19.04 9.78
N LEU A 166 8.10 -19.87 9.69
CA LEU A 166 8.00 -20.96 8.71
C LEU A 166 8.13 -20.43 7.28
N LEU A 167 7.41 -19.36 6.94
CA LEU A 167 7.38 -18.83 5.58
C LEU A 167 8.62 -18.01 5.22
N CYS A 168 9.13 -17.19 6.15
CA CYS A 168 10.07 -16.12 5.81
C CYS A 168 11.53 -16.37 6.24
N HIS A 169 11.76 -17.17 7.28
CA HIS A 169 13.06 -17.27 7.97
C HIS A 169 13.62 -18.70 8.08
N GLY A 170 13.10 -19.67 7.33
CA GLY A 170 13.73 -20.99 7.22
C GLY A 170 15.15 -20.92 6.62
N ASP A 171 15.86 -22.05 6.54
CA ASP A 171 17.26 -22.11 6.06
C ASP A 171 17.48 -21.53 4.64
N LYS A 172 16.41 -21.41 3.84
CA LYS A 172 16.37 -20.76 2.52
C LYS A 172 15.34 -19.63 2.43
N GLY A 173 14.93 -19.10 3.58
CA GLY A 173 13.85 -18.13 3.68
C GLY A 173 14.20 -16.80 2.99
N PRO A 174 13.22 -16.11 2.38
CA PRO A 174 13.43 -14.84 1.67
C PRO A 174 13.98 -13.72 2.55
N CYS A 175 13.94 -13.86 3.88
CA CYS A 175 14.48 -12.91 4.84
C CYS A 175 15.83 -13.34 5.46
N ALA A 176 16.36 -14.54 5.16
CA ALA A 176 17.57 -15.07 5.78
C ALA A 176 18.84 -14.23 5.49
N SER A 177 18.84 -13.44 4.42
CA SER A 177 19.94 -12.58 4.00
C SER A 177 19.83 -11.12 4.47
N ARG A 178 18.74 -10.73 5.15
CA ARG A 178 18.54 -9.34 5.60
C ARG A 178 18.89 -9.20 7.09
N LYS A 179 19.81 -8.28 7.42
CA LYS A 179 19.96 -7.79 8.80
C LYS A 179 18.67 -7.06 9.17
N GLU A 180 18.03 -7.47 10.26
CA GLU A 180 16.94 -6.72 10.91
C GLU A 180 17.38 -5.25 11.05
N ARG A 181 16.62 -4.29 10.51
CA ARG A 181 16.95 -2.86 10.70
C ARG A 181 16.34 -2.40 12.04
N PRO A 182 17.05 -1.59 12.84
CA PRO A 182 16.50 -1.03 14.06
C PRO A 182 15.25 -0.20 13.75
N ASP A 183 14.28 -0.22 14.67
CA ASP A 183 13.11 0.66 14.61
C ASP A 183 13.54 2.12 14.40
N PRO A 184 12.77 2.92 13.64
CA PRO A 184 13.02 4.35 13.55
C PRO A 184 13.01 4.94 14.97
N PRO A 185 14.00 5.79 15.32
CA PRO A 185 14.01 6.43 16.63
C PRO A 185 12.69 7.17 16.81
N LYS A 186 11.98 6.87 17.91
CA LYS A 186 10.79 7.59 18.31
C LYS A 186 11.11 9.08 18.24
N ALA A 187 10.37 9.82 17.42
CA ALA A 187 10.49 11.27 17.37
C ALA A 187 10.39 11.78 18.81
N LEU A 188 11.45 12.48 19.25
CA LEU A 188 11.49 13.15 20.52
C LEU A 188 10.45 14.28 20.45
N GLN A 189 9.20 13.97 20.76
CA GLN A 189 8.22 14.97 21.13
C GLN A 189 8.59 15.41 22.54
N ASN A 190 9.46 16.40 22.61
CA ASN A 190 9.56 17.37 23.68
C ASN A 190 10.42 18.54 23.19
N GLU A 191 10.14 19.72 23.73
CA GLU A 191 10.77 21.02 23.51
C GLU A 191 10.20 21.88 22.34
N LEU A 192 8.96 22.37 22.47
CA LEU A 192 8.67 23.79 22.80
C LEU A 192 7.17 24.03 23.07
#